data_AF-A0A957MVR0-F1
#
_entry.id   AF-A0A957MVR0-F1
#
_cell.length_a   1.000
_cell.length_b   1.000
_cell.length_c   1.000
_cell.angle_alpha   90.00
_cell.angle_beta   90.00
_cell.angle_gamma   90.00
#
_symmetry.space_group_name_H-M   'P 1'
#
loop_
_entity.id
_entity.type
_entity.pdbx_description
1 polymer ?
#
loop_
_entity_poly.entity_id
_entity_poly.type
_entity_poly.pdbx_seq_one_letter_code
_entity_poly.pdbx_strand_id
1 'polypeptide(L)' 'MQKDIFSNAMLVFGVVTLATFGVMELTGLHADPIMPAFSAFLIGATAVLDRVGVRRMN' A
#
# COMPACT_ATOMS: atom_id res chain seq x y z
N MET A 1 -17.03 -9.23 -0.30
CA MET A 1 -17.00 -8.83 1.11
C MET A 1 -15.66 -9.06 1.81
N GLN A 2 -15.22 -10.29 2.12
CA GLN A 2 -13.92 -10.49 2.79
C GLN A 2 -12.71 -10.00 1.97
N LYS A 3 -12.77 -10.17 0.65
CA LYS A 3 -11.71 -9.76 -0.27
C LYS A 3 -11.55 -8.24 -0.35
N ASP A 4 -12.67 -7.51 -0.26
CA ASP A 4 -12.69 -6.04 -0.28
C ASP A 4 -12.11 -5.48 1.01
N ILE A 5 -12.43 -6.09 2.16
CA ILE A 5 -11.86 -5.72 3.47
C ILE A 5 -10.35 -5.94 3.48
N PHE A 6 -9.89 -7.09 2.98
CA PHE A 6 -8.45 -7.40 2.93
C PHE A 6 -7.70 -6.47 1.97
N SER A 7 -8.26 -6.19 0.80
CA SER A 7 -7.67 -5.24 -0.16
C SER A 7 -7.61 -3.84 0.44
N ASN A 8 -8.69 -3.37 1.07
CA ASN A 8 -8.71 -2.04 1.66
C ASN A 8 -7.74 -1.92 2.85
N ALA A 9 -7.61 -2.96 3.67
CA ALA A 9 -6.64 -2.99 4.77
C ALA A 9 -5.19 -2.92 4.29
N MET A 10 -4.83 -3.66 3.23
CA MET A 10 -3.50 -3.59 2.61
C MET A 10 -3.22 -2.21 2.00
N LEU A 11 -4.23 -1.57 1.41
CA LEU A 11 -4.11 -0.24 0.82
C LEU A 11 -3.85 0.80 1.91
N VAL A 12 -4.65 0.79 2.97
CA VAL A 12 -4.48 1.69 4.13
C VAL A 12 -3.10 1.50 4.74
N PHE A 13 -2.64 0.27 4.91
CA PHE A 13 -1.32 -0.02 5.46
C PHE A 13 -0.19 0.53 4.57
N GLY A 14 -0.26 0.31 3.25
CA GLY A 14 0.72 0.85 2.30
C GLY A 14 0.76 2.38 2.31
N VAL A 15 -0.39 3.04 2.35
CA VAL A 15 -0.49 4.52 2.39
C VAL A 15 0.07 5.09 3.69
N VAL A 16 -0.28 4.50 4.85
CA VAL A 16 0.23 4.96 6.15
C VAL A 16 1.75 4.80 6.23
N THR A 17 2.29 3.70 5.72
CA THR A 17 3.73 3.45 5.73
C THR A 17 4.48 4.43 4.83
N LEU A 18 3.94 4.73 3.64
CA LEU A 18 4.50 5.73 2.72
C LEU A 18 4.44 7.15 3.32
N ALA A 19 3.32 7.51 3.95
CA ALA A 19 3.15 8.80 4.60
C ALA A 19 4.14 8.96 5.77
N THR A 20 4.33 7.93 6.57
CA THR A 20 5.29 7.92 7.68
C THR A 20 6.72 8.09 7.17
N PHE A 21 7.09 7.37 6.11
CA PHE A 21 8.40 7.56 5.46
C PHE A 21 8.58 9.00 4.96
N GLY A 22 7.57 9.58 4.31
CA GLY A 22 7.61 10.97 3.86
C GLY A 22 7.81 11.96 5.01
N VAL A 23 7.16 11.75 6.15
CA VAL A 23 7.37 12.57 7.36
C VAL A 23 8.79 12.40 7.90
N MET A 24 9.31 11.17 7.97
CA MET A 24 10.68 10.91 8.45
C MET A 24 11.72 11.62 7.58
N GLU A 25 11.62 11.50 6.26
CA GLU A 25 12.50 12.19 5.31
C GLU A 25 12.43 13.71 5.45
N LEU A 26 11.22 14.27 5.59
CA LEU A 26 11.03 15.71 5.81
C LEU A 26 11.64 16.21 7.14
N THR A 27 11.66 15.37 8.17
CA THR A 27 12.29 15.67 9.46
C THR A 27 13.81 15.45 9.47
N GLY A 28 14.40 14.99 8.37
CA GLY A 28 15.83 14.71 8.26
C GLY A 28 16.26 13.35 8.83
N LEU A 29 15.31 12.50 9.22
CA LEU A 29 15.56 11.10 9.54
C LEU A 29 15.61 10.32 8.23
N HIS A 30 16.81 10.13 7.69
CA HIS A 30 17.02 9.26 6.53
C HIS A 30 16.64 7.83 6.90
N ALA A 31 15.49 7.41 6.40
CA ALA A 31 14.98 6.06 6.55
C ALA A 31 15.46 5.21 5.35
N ASP A 32 15.55 3.90 5.56
CA ASP A 32 16.01 2.99 4.52
C ASP A 32 15.09 3.07 3.27
N PRO A 33 15.63 3.26 2.05
CA PRO A 33 14.84 3.31 0.81
C PRO A 33 14.03 2.03 0.52
N ILE A 34 14.24 0.94 1.25
CA ILE A 34 13.41 -0.26 1.19
C ILE A 34 11.97 0.02 1.68
N MET A 35 11.77 0.92 2.66
CA MET A 35 10.42 1.25 3.19
C MET A 35 9.46 1.82 2.14
N PRO A 36 9.81 2.87 1.35
CA PRO A 36 8.92 3.40 0.32
C PRO A 36 8.72 2.41 -0.83
N ALA A 37 9.74 1.62 -1.18
CA ALA A 37 9.62 0.57 -2.20
C ALA A 37 8.63 -0.52 -1.80
N PHE A 38 8.68 -0.97 -0.54
CA PHE A 38 7.72 -1.93 0.01
C PHE A 38 6.30 -1.35 0.09
N SER A 39 6.16 -0.09 0.48
CA SER A 39 4.87 0.61 0.52
C SER A 39 4.24 0.71 -0.87
N ALA A 40 5.04 1.08 -1.88
CA ALA A 40 4.61 1.13 -3.28
C ALA A 40 4.19 -0.26 -3.80
N PHE A 41 4.91 -1.32 -3.42
CA PHE A 41 4.53 -2.69 -3.74
C PHE A 41 3.17 -3.07 -3.14
N LEU A 42 2.90 -2.75 -1.88
CA LEU A 42 1.62 -3.06 -1.23
C LEU A 42 0.44 -2.32 -1.85
N ILE A 43 0.62 -1.03 -2.20
CA ILE A 43 -0.38 -0.22 -2.90
C ILE A 43 -0.63 -0.76 -4.32
N GLY A 44 0.45 -1.14 -5.03
CA GLY A 44 0.34 -1.74 -6.36
C GLY A 44 -0.36 -3.10 -6.34
N ALA A 45 -0.02 -3.95 -5.36
CA ALA A 45 -0.63 -5.27 -5.18
C ALA A 45 -2.14 -5.16 -4.91
N THR A 46 -2.58 -4.15 -4.15
CA THR A 46 -4.01 -3.90 -3.93
C THR A 46 -4.74 -3.44 -5.18
N ALA A 47 -4.14 -2.56 -5.98
CA ALA A 47 -4.70 -2.17 -7.29
C ALA A 47 -4.83 -3.37 -8.26
N VAL A 48 -3.89 -4.32 -8.21
CA VAL A 48 -3.96 -5.56 -9.00
C VAL A 48 -5.05 -6.49 -8.47
N LEU A 49 -5.12 -6.70 -7.16
CA LEU A 49 -6.14 -7.54 -6.53
C LEU A 49 -7.56 -7.03 -6.76
N ASP A 50 -7.72 -5.70 -6.76
CA ASP A 50 -8.97 -5.02 -7.08
C ASP A 50 -9.39 -5.31 -8.53
N ARG A 51 -8.50 -5.09 -9.52
CA ARG A 51 -8.77 -5.41 -10.94
C ARG A 51 -9.05 -6.89 -11.20
N VAL A 52 -8.32 -7.80 -10.56
CA VAL A 52 -8.54 -9.25 -10.69
C VAL A 52 -9.80 -9.69 -9.95
N GLY A 53 -10.17 -9.02 -8.85
CA GLY A 53 -11.41 -9.23 -8.12
C GLY A 53 -12.64 -8.89 -8.96
N VAL A 54 -12.63 -7.75 -9.64
CA VAL A 54 -13.71 -7.30 -10.53
C VAL A 54 -13.96 -8.29 -11.67
N ARG A 55 -12.90 -8.90 -12.23
CA ARG A 55 -13.01 -9.89 -13.32
C ARG A 55 -13.65 -11.22 -12.94
N ARG A 56 -13.76 -11.54 -11.64
CA ARG A 56 -14.30 -12.83 -11.17
C ARG A 56 -15.76 -12.74 -10.71
N MET A 57 -16.35 -11.54 -10.71
CA MET A 57 -17.74 -11.26 -10.31
C MET A 57 -18.65 -10.92 -11.51
N ASN A 58 -18.20 -11.17 -12.74
CA ASN A 58 -18.98 -11.00 -13.97
C ASN A 58 -18.91 -12.28 -14.81
#